data_AF-A0A349PQ31-F1
#
_entry.id   AF-A0A349PQ31-F1
#
_cell.length_a   1.000
_cell.length_b   1.000
_cell.length_c   1.000
_cell.angle_alpha   90.00
_cell.angle_beta   90.00
_cell.angle_gamma   90.00
#
_symmetry.space_group_name_H-M   'P 1'
#
loop_
_entity.id
_entity.type
_entity.pdbx_description
1 polymer ?
#
loop_
_entity_poly.entity_id
_entity_poly.type
_entity_poly.pdbx_seq_one_letter_code
_entity_poly.pdbx_strand_id
1 'polypeptide(L)'
;MTIKIINKSQHDLPNYETIASAGMDLRANLTESITLKPLERTIVKTGLFIELPLGYEAQVRPRSGLAAKKGITVLNSPGTVDADYRGEIGVILVNLSNEVFVIENGERIAQLIIAKHE
;
A
#
# COMPACT_ATOMS: atom_id res chain seq x y z
N MET A 1 8.20 -13.30 14.45
CA MET A 1 9.03 -12.65 13.41
C MET A 1 9.14 -11.19 13.75
N THR A 2 10.33 -10.61 13.67
CA THR A 2 10.55 -9.18 13.92
C THR A 2 10.93 -8.52 12.60
N ILE A 3 10.17 -7.52 12.16
CA ILE A 3 10.45 -6.72 10.97
C ILE A 3 10.93 -5.36 11.45
N LYS A 4 12.08 -4.89 10.95
CA LYS A 4 12.51 -3.52 11.23
C LYS A 4 11.80 -2.59 10.26
N ILE A 5 11.25 -1.51 10.79
CA ILE A 5 10.51 -0.52 10.02
C ILE A 5 11.01 0.88 10.36
N ILE A 6 11.20 1.70 9.34
CA ILE A 6 11.40 3.13 9.46
C ILE A 6 10.14 3.80 8.91
N ASN A 7 9.52 4.66 9.70
CA ASN A 7 8.38 5.47 9.30
C ASN A 7 8.80 6.94 9.22
N LYS A 8 8.78 7.49 8.00
CA LYS A 8 9.01 8.91 7.72
C LYS A 8 7.72 9.67 7.40
N SER A 9 6.56 9.01 7.52
CA SER A 9 5.26 9.66 7.38
C SER A 9 4.82 10.32 8.70
N GLN A 10 3.74 11.09 8.64
CA GLN A 10 3.07 11.63 9.83
C GLN A 10 1.98 10.69 10.38
N HIS A 11 1.85 9.49 9.81
CA HIS A 11 0.79 8.54 10.15
C HIS A 11 1.34 7.42 11.04
N ASP A 12 0.46 6.82 11.84
CA ASP A 12 0.81 5.65 12.64
C ASP A 12 1.30 4.48 11.77
N LEU A 13 2.11 3.61 12.38
CA LEU A 13 2.53 2.37 11.72
C LEU A 13 1.31 1.51 11.35
N PRO A 14 1.34 0.82 10.19
CA PRO A 14 0.33 -0.17 9.87
C PRO A 14 0.21 -1.22 10.97
N ASN A 15 -1.03 -1.56 11.33
CA ASN A 15 -1.32 -2.57 12.33
C ASN A 15 -2.42 -3.50 11.82
N TYR A 16 -2.43 -4.73 12.35
CA TYR A 16 -3.55 -5.63 12.15
C TYR A 16 -4.75 -5.11 12.95
N GLU A 17 -5.87 -4.85 12.28
CA GLU A 17 -7.07 -4.32 12.95
C GLU A 17 -7.66 -5.32 13.96
N THR A 18 -7.52 -6.62 13.68
CA THR A 18 -7.98 -7.71 14.55
C THR A 18 -6.95 -8.83 14.60
N ILE A 19 -7.08 -9.73 15.57
CA ILE A 19 -6.24 -10.94 15.67
C ILE A 19 -6.35 -11.87 14.45
N ALA A 20 -7.41 -11.76 13.65
CA ALA A 20 -7.66 -12.57 12.46
C ALA A 20 -7.37 -11.84 11.16
N SER A 21 -6.91 -10.58 11.22
CA SER A 21 -6.60 -9.79 10.02
C SER A 21 -5.36 -10.36 9.32
N ALA A 22 -5.47 -10.61 8.01
CA ALA A 22 -4.36 -11.10 7.21
C ALA A 22 -3.42 -9.99 6.72
N GLY A 23 -3.91 -8.76 6.64
CA GLY A 23 -3.15 -7.60 6.15
C GLY A 23 -3.29 -6.37 7.04
N MET A 24 -2.39 -5.43 6.83
CA MET A 24 -2.32 -4.14 7.52
C MET A 24 -2.55 -3.03 6.50
N ASP A 25 -3.43 -2.07 6.78
CA ASP A 25 -3.73 -0.99 5.85
C ASP A 25 -2.51 -0.05 5.67
N LEU A 26 -2.16 0.26 4.42
CA LEU A 26 -1.16 1.25 4.05
C LEU A 26 -1.84 2.59 3.79
N ARG A 27 -1.27 3.67 4.33
CA ARG A 27 -1.77 5.03 4.17
C ARG A 27 -0.95 5.83 3.17
N ALA A 28 -1.61 6.70 2.43
CA ALA A 28 -0.96 7.69 1.58
C ALA A 28 -0.20 8.71 2.45
N ASN A 29 1.06 8.97 2.11
CA ASN A 29 1.89 10.00 2.72
C ASN A 29 2.15 11.08 1.67
N LEU A 30 1.34 12.14 1.68
CA LEU A 30 1.29 13.16 0.64
C LEU A 30 1.38 14.57 1.24
N THR A 31 2.04 15.49 0.52
CA THR A 31 2.00 16.92 0.82
C THR A 31 0.78 17.62 0.22
N GLU A 32 0.35 17.16 -0.96
CA GLU A 32 -0.84 17.63 -1.69
C GLU A 32 -1.64 16.43 -2.17
N SER A 33 -2.96 16.59 -2.31
CA SER A 33 -3.81 15.51 -2.81
C SER A 33 -3.51 15.20 -4.27
N ILE A 34 -3.71 13.93 -4.65
CA ILE A 34 -3.50 13.49 -6.03
C ILE A 34 -4.85 13.21 -6.67
N THR A 35 -5.17 13.93 -7.75
CA THR A 35 -6.34 13.65 -8.57
C THR A 35 -5.98 12.61 -9.64
N LEU A 36 -6.72 11.50 -9.67
CA LEU A 36 -6.53 10.38 -10.58
C LEU A 36 -7.76 10.25 -11.48
N LYS A 37 -7.64 10.63 -12.76
CA LYS A 37 -8.73 10.52 -13.74
C LYS A 37 -8.91 9.06 -14.22
N PRO A 38 -10.02 8.73 -14.89
CA PRO A 38 -10.19 7.44 -15.54
C PRO A 38 -8.96 7.03 -16.36
N LEU A 39 -8.50 5.79 -16.16
CA LEU A 39 -7.34 5.16 -16.80
C LEU A 39 -5.97 5.79 -16.47
N GLU A 40 -5.91 6.80 -15.60
CA GLU A 40 -4.64 7.29 -15.07
C GLU A 40 -4.08 6.36 -13.99
N ARG A 41 -2.75 6.43 -13.81
CA ARG A 41 -2.02 5.69 -12.80
C ARG A 41 -0.95 6.56 -12.16
N THR A 42 -0.69 6.34 -10.88
CA THR A 42 0.32 7.07 -10.12
C THR A 42 0.95 6.18 -9.06
N ILE A 43 2.16 6.54 -8.61
CA ILE A 43 2.81 5.89 -7.47
C ILE A 43 2.55 6.76 -6.25
N VAL A 44 1.76 6.24 -5.30
CA VAL A 44 1.49 6.90 -4.03
C VAL A 44 2.49 6.44 -2.99
N LYS A 45 3.20 7.40 -2.40
CA LYS A 45 4.21 7.14 -1.37
C LYS A 45 3.56 6.86 -0.01
N THR A 46 4.20 6.02 0.80
CA THR A 46 3.71 5.65 2.14
C THR A 46 4.58 6.20 3.27
N GLY A 47 5.80 6.66 2.99
CA GLY A 47 6.79 7.01 4.01
C GLY A 47 7.38 5.80 4.75
N LEU A 48 7.04 4.58 4.38
CA LEU A 48 7.48 3.35 5.06
C LEU A 48 8.64 2.69 4.34
N PHE A 49 9.61 2.23 5.11
CA PHE A 49 10.76 1.47 4.67
C PHE A 49 10.88 0.25 5.58
N ILE A 50 11.05 -0.94 5.00
CA ILE A 50 11.06 -2.19 5.77
C ILE A 50 12.32 -3.01 5.48
N GLU A 51 12.73 -3.78 6.48
CA GLU A 51 13.73 -4.83 6.36
C GLU A 51 13.04 -6.15 6.71
N LEU A 52 12.78 -6.96 5.68
CA LEU A 52 12.22 -8.30 5.86
C LEU A 52 13.33 -9.32 6.09
N PRO A 53 13.08 -10.36 6.90
CA PRO A 53 13.99 -11.50 6.97
C PRO A 53 13.99 -12.30 5.65
N LEU A 54 15.09 -13.00 5.38
CA LEU A 54 15.18 -13.92 4.23
C LEU A 54 14.07 -14.99 4.29
N GLY A 55 13.53 -15.34 3.12
CA GLY A 55 12.42 -16.29 2.97
C GLY A 55 11.04 -15.66 3.23
N TYR A 56 10.96 -14.34 3.31
CA TYR A 56 9.70 -13.60 3.43
C TYR A 56 9.64 -12.46 2.42
N GLU A 57 8.43 -12.21 1.94
CA GLU A 57 8.08 -11.05 1.13
C GLU A 57 6.95 -10.27 1.81
N ALA A 58 6.83 -8.99 1.45
CA ALA A 58 5.61 -8.24 1.72
C ALA A 58 4.84 -8.03 0.41
N GLN A 59 3.53 -8.25 0.46
CA GLN A 59 2.65 -8.15 -0.70
C GLN A 59 1.72 -6.96 -0.52
N VAL A 60 1.83 -5.99 -1.41
CA VAL A 60 0.93 -4.84 -1.51
C VAL A 60 -0.29 -5.24 -2.35
N ARG A 61 -1.44 -5.37 -1.69
CA ARG A 61 -2.71 -5.81 -2.31
C ARG A 61 -3.76 -4.69 -2.29
N PRO A 62 -4.73 -4.70 -3.22
CA PRO A 62 -5.86 -3.76 -3.24
C PRO A 62 -6.72 -3.87 -2.00
N ARG A 63 -7.38 -2.77 -1.61
CA ARG A 63 -8.47 -2.77 -0.63
C ARG A 63 -9.79 -3.01 -1.35
N SER A 64 -10.55 -4.01 -0.92
CA SER A 64 -11.81 -4.40 -1.58
C SER A 64 -12.82 -3.26 -1.67
N GLY A 65 -12.89 -2.41 -0.63
CA GLY A 65 -13.76 -1.24 -0.62
C GLY A 65 -13.43 -0.22 -1.72
N LEU A 66 -12.15 0.06 -1.96
CA LEU A 66 -11.71 0.96 -3.03
C LEU A 66 -11.96 0.34 -4.41
N ALA A 67 -11.66 -0.95 -4.58
CA ALA A 67 -11.87 -1.65 -5.84
C ALA A 67 -13.35 -1.70 -6.23
N ALA A 68 -14.22 -2.15 -5.32
CA ALA A 68 -15.63 -2.35 -5.62
C ALA A 68 -16.44 -1.05 -5.71
N LYS A 69 -16.12 -0.04 -4.88
CA LYS A 69 -16.93 1.19 -4.78
C LYS A 69 -16.41 2.35 -5.61
N LYS A 70 -15.09 2.36 -5.92
CA LYS A 70 -14.41 3.48 -6.56
C LYS A 70 -13.63 3.07 -7.82
N GLY A 71 -13.58 1.77 -8.15
CA GLY A 71 -12.81 1.27 -9.28
C GLY A 71 -11.31 1.50 -9.15
N ILE A 72 -10.80 1.67 -7.93
CA ILE A 72 -9.38 1.91 -7.65
C ILE A 72 -8.71 0.60 -7.23
N THR A 73 -7.64 0.23 -7.92
CA THR A 73 -6.87 -0.97 -7.61
C THR A 73 -5.37 -0.70 -7.64
N VAL A 74 -4.60 -1.66 -7.12
CA VAL A 74 -3.14 -1.67 -7.22
C VAL A 74 -2.79 -2.33 -8.56
N LEU A 75 -2.21 -1.56 -9.48
CA LEU A 75 -1.98 -1.97 -10.87
C LEU A 75 -1.09 -3.21 -10.98
N ASN A 76 -0.06 -3.29 -10.14
CA ASN A 76 0.88 -4.41 -10.09
C ASN A 76 0.50 -5.45 -9.03
N SER A 77 -0.77 -5.55 -8.62
CA SER A 77 -1.19 -6.47 -7.57
C SER A 77 -0.97 -7.95 -7.92
N PRO A 78 -0.47 -8.79 -6.99
CA PRO A 78 0.15 -8.37 -5.72
C PRO A 78 1.52 -7.71 -5.98
N GLY A 79 1.72 -6.50 -5.44
CA GLY A 79 3.00 -5.82 -5.53
C GLY A 79 4.01 -6.43 -4.56
N THR A 80 5.04 -7.07 -5.07
CA THR A 80 6.08 -7.72 -4.25
C THR A 80 7.09 -6.71 -3.71
N VAL A 81 7.38 -6.81 -2.42
CA VAL A 81 8.49 -6.14 -1.73
C VAL A 81 9.41 -7.23 -1.19
N ASP A 82 10.58 -7.35 -1.82
CA ASP A 82 11.58 -8.37 -1.52
C ASP A 82 12.37 -8.07 -0.24
N ALA A 83 13.01 -9.11 0.31
CA ALA A 83 13.80 -8.99 1.53
C ALA A 83 15.07 -8.14 1.40
N ASP A 84 15.55 -7.89 0.19
CA ASP A 84 16.68 -7.00 -0.11
C ASP A 84 16.23 -5.56 -0.47
N TYR A 85 14.93 -5.31 -0.61
CA TYR A 85 14.41 -3.99 -0.88
C TYR A 85 14.54 -3.07 0.35
N ARG A 86 15.22 -1.94 0.19
CA ARG A 86 15.36 -0.90 1.23
C ARG A 86 14.81 0.46 0.81
N GLY A 87 14.15 0.49 -0.35
CA GLY A 87 13.47 1.69 -0.82
C GLY A 87 12.18 1.95 -0.04
N GLU A 88 11.57 3.09 -0.35
CA GLU A 88 10.27 3.44 0.19
C GLU A 88 9.17 2.59 -0.48
N ILE A 89 8.29 2.00 0.32
CA ILE A 89 7.11 1.29 -0.20
C ILE A 89 6.22 2.31 -0.93
N GLY A 90 6.06 2.12 -2.23
CA GLY A 90 5.13 2.85 -3.08
C GLY A 90 3.97 1.98 -3.54
N VAL A 91 2.77 2.55 -3.59
CA VAL A 91 1.56 1.86 -4.07
C VAL A 91 1.22 2.38 -5.46
N ILE A 92 1.28 1.52 -6.48
CA ILE A 92 0.94 1.89 -7.86
C ILE A 92 -0.58 1.80 -8.02
N LEU A 93 -1.28 2.92 -7.81
CA LEU A 93 -2.74 2.96 -7.99
C LEU A 93 -3.08 3.23 -9.46
N VAL A 94 -4.16 2.59 -9.92
CA VAL A 94 -4.81 2.85 -11.21
C VAL A 94 -6.30 3.07 -10.98
N ASN A 95 -6.86 4.04 -11.70
CA ASN A 95 -8.30 4.27 -11.73
C ASN A 95 -8.92 3.55 -12.93
N LEU A 96 -9.69 2.49 -12.68
CA LEU A 96 -10.43 1.73 -13.68
C LEU A 96 -11.92 2.09 -13.72
N SER A 97 -12.33 3.14 -12.99
CA SER A 97 -13.68 3.68 -13.04
C SER A 97 -13.83 4.74 -14.13
N ASN A 98 -15.07 5.23 -14.30
CA ASN A 98 -15.39 6.38 -15.15
C ASN A 98 -15.48 7.70 -14.36
N GLU A 99 -15.14 7.69 -13.06
CA GLU A 99 -15.20 8.85 -12.19
C GLU A 99 -13.78 9.32 -11.82
N VAL A 100 -13.63 10.60 -11.51
CA VAL A 100 -12.38 11.12 -10.95
C VAL A 100 -12.27 10.66 -9.50
N PHE A 101 -11.09 10.18 -9.10
CA PHE A 101 -10.79 9.82 -7.72
C PHE A 101 -9.71 10.75 -7.16
N VAL A 102 -9.92 11.29 -5.97
CA VAL A 102 -8.93 12.13 -5.29
C VAL A 102 -8.36 11.33 -4.12
N ILE A 103 -7.04 11.17 -4.11
CA ILE A 103 -6.30 10.52 -3.04
C ILE A 103 -5.87 11.59 -2.05
N GLU A 104 -6.38 11.49 -0.83
CA GLU A 104 -6.03 12.42 0.25
C GLU A 104 -4.89 11.88 1.12
N ASN A 105 -4.14 12.78 1.76
CA ASN A 105 -3.11 12.38 2.73
C ASN A 105 -3.75 11.60 3.89
N GLY A 106 -3.14 10.48 4.28
CA GLY A 106 -3.62 9.61 5.36
C GLY A 106 -4.72 8.63 4.94
N GLU A 107 -5.22 8.70 3.71
CA GLU A 107 -6.19 7.74 3.19
C GLU A 107 -5.58 6.34 3.09
N ARG A 108 -6.38 5.33 3.44
CA ARG A 108 -5.97 3.92 3.36
C ARG A 108 -6.12 3.43 1.93
N ILE A 109 -5.00 3.22 1.25
CA ILE A 109 -4.94 3.04 -0.21
C ILE A 109 -4.65 1.60 -0.67
N ALA A 110 -3.99 0.81 0.17
CA ALA A 110 -3.66 -0.59 -0.08
C ALA A 110 -3.60 -1.34 1.25
N GLN A 111 -3.38 -2.65 1.21
CA GLN A 111 -3.07 -3.45 2.38
C GLN A 111 -1.78 -4.23 2.16
N LEU A 112 -0.98 -4.37 3.20
CA LEU A 112 0.27 -5.11 3.22
C LEU A 112 0.06 -6.46 3.91
N ILE A 113 0.44 -7.55 3.24
CA ILE A 113 0.47 -8.90 3.82
C ILE A 113 1.91 -9.36 3.87
N ILE A 114 2.36 -9.93 5.00
CA ILE A 114 3.67 -10.57 5.06
C ILE A 114 3.49 -12.06 4.84
N ALA A 115 4.21 -12.61 3.86
CA ALA A 115 4.11 -14.02 3.47
C ALA A 115 5.50 -14.67 3.43
N LYS A 116 5.55 -15.96 3.72
CA LYS A 116 6.75 -16.78 3.53
C LYS A 116 6.79 -17.27 2.07
N HIS A 117 7.97 -17.25 1.45
CA HIS A 117 8.22 -17.86 0.14
C HIS A 117 9.38 -18.87 0.23
N GLU A 118 9.49 -19.76 -0.75
CA GLU A 118 10.52 -20.82 -0.84
C GLU A 118 11.61 -20.47 -1.85
#